data_AF-A0A0F9NSF9-F1
#
_entry.id   AF-A0A0F9NSF9-F1
#
_cell.length_a   1.000
_cell.length_b   1.000
_cell.length_c   1.000
_cell.angle_alpha   90.00
_cell.angle_beta   90.00
_cell.angle_gamma   90.00
#
_symmetry.space_group_name_H-M   'P 1'
#
loop_
_entity.id
_entity.type
_entity.pdbx_description
1 polymer ?
#
loop_
_entity_poly.entity_id
_entity_poly.type
_entity_poly.pdbx_seq_one_letter_code
_entity_poly.pdbx_strand_id
1 'polypeptide(L)'
;MATEDLTTYTETDPNSKIAVTTSRATWTSLARNEDAYVYFDKGAAFFGGNFVIEFDLHTILSETDAQFVWCALANVVDDFRGIETTNED
;
A
#
# COMPACT_ATOMS: atom_id res chain seq x y z
N MET A 1 14.97 -15.48 -3.46
CA MET A 1 13.66 -15.09 -4.06
C MET A 1 13.93 -13.98 -5.06
N ALA A 2 13.10 -13.84 -6.09
CA ALA A 2 13.19 -12.66 -6.96
C ALA A 2 12.66 -11.45 -6.19
N THR A 3 13.31 -10.29 -6.34
CA THR A 3 12.79 -9.03 -5.80
C THR A 3 11.49 -8.68 -6.52
N GLU A 4 10.46 -8.33 -5.77
CA GLU A 4 9.19 -7.87 -6.31
C GLU A 4 9.40 -6.62 -7.19
N ASP A 5 8.83 -6.60 -8.39
CA ASP A 5 8.87 -5.43 -9.26
C ASP A 5 7.64 -4.55 -9.02
N LEU A 6 7.81 -3.48 -8.25
CA LEU A 6 6.73 -2.56 -7.91
C LEU A 6 6.22 -1.76 -9.12
N THR A 7 6.94 -1.69 -10.24
CA THR A 7 6.42 -1.02 -11.46
C THR A 7 5.26 -1.78 -12.10
N THR A 8 5.02 -3.02 -11.66
CA THR A 8 3.86 -3.83 -12.07
C THR A 8 2.61 -3.56 -11.24
N TYR A 9 2.74 -2.77 -10.16
CA TYR A 9 1.61 -2.45 -9.28
C TYR A 9 0.73 -1.38 -9.91
N THR A 10 -0.55 -1.44 -9.59
CA THR A 10 -1.49 -0.37 -9.91
C THR A 10 -1.45 0.68 -8.82
N GLU A 11 -1.52 1.95 -9.20
CA GLU A 11 -1.48 3.09 -8.29
C GLU A 11 -2.84 3.78 -8.22
N THR A 12 -3.30 4.04 -7.00
CA THR A 12 -4.34 5.02 -6.70
C THR A 12 -3.64 6.19 -6.01
N ASP A 13 -3.50 7.33 -6.70
CA ASP A 13 -2.85 8.52 -6.16
C ASP A 13 -3.37 9.80 -6.85
N PRO A 14 -4.55 10.29 -6.45
CA PRO A 14 -5.20 11.43 -7.09
C PRO A 14 -4.38 12.73 -7.08
N ASN A 15 -3.41 12.86 -6.17
CA ASN A 15 -2.59 14.06 -6.04
C ASN A 15 -1.13 13.86 -6.44
N SER A 16 -0.79 12.72 -7.05
CA SER A 16 0.56 12.43 -7.59
C SER A 16 1.68 12.60 -6.56
N LYS A 17 1.48 12.10 -5.34
CA LYS A 17 2.43 12.13 -4.23
C LYS A 17 3.29 10.88 -4.11
N ILE A 18 2.93 9.80 -4.78
CA ILE A 18 3.64 8.53 -4.84
C ILE A 18 4.52 8.52 -6.09
N ALA A 19 5.74 8.03 -5.92
CA ALA A 19 6.63 7.72 -7.03
C ALA A 19 7.17 6.31 -6.84
N VAL A 20 6.96 5.48 -7.88
CA VAL A 20 7.34 4.07 -7.86
C VAL A 20 8.55 3.82 -8.76
N THR A 21 9.48 3.03 -8.24
CA THR A 21 10.57 2.40 -8.98
C THR A 21 10.45 0.89 -8.80
N THR A 22 11.25 0.10 -9.52
CA THR A 22 11.16 -1.37 -9.47
C THR A 22 11.25 -1.96 -8.06
N SER A 23 11.99 -1.33 -7.13
CA SER A 23 12.18 -1.86 -5.78
C SER A 23 11.80 -0.90 -4.65
N ARG A 24 11.21 0.27 -4.97
CA ARG A 24 10.87 1.28 -3.96
C ARG A 24 9.68 2.12 -4.39
N ALA A 25 8.72 2.29 -3.48
CA ALA A 25 7.73 3.36 -3.53
C ALA A 25 8.12 4.46 -2.54
N THR A 26 8.14 5.71 -2.99
CA THR A 26 8.35 6.89 -2.14
C THR A 26 7.11 7.76 -2.15
N TRP A 27 6.83 8.44 -1.04
CA TRP A 27 5.74 9.38 -0.95
C TRP A 27 6.23 10.75 -0.47
N THR A 28 5.54 11.81 -0.87
CA THR A 28 5.83 13.18 -0.41
C THR A 28 4.57 13.84 0.14
N SER A 29 4.62 14.25 1.41
CA SER A 29 3.54 15.04 2.04
C SER A 29 2.15 14.43 1.90
N LEU A 30 2.02 13.11 2.14
CA LEU A 30 0.72 12.45 2.23
C LEU A 30 -0.10 13.12 3.32
N ALA A 31 -1.31 13.55 2.98
CA ALA A 31 -2.23 14.16 3.91
C ALA A 31 -3.17 13.09 4.49
N ARG A 32 -3.76 13.39 5.64
CA ARG A 32 -4.84 12.57 6.17
C ARG A 32 -6.07 12.67 5.28
N ASN A 33 -6.85 11.59 5.20
CA ASN A 33 -8.06 11.50 4.37
C ASN A 33 -7.78 11.67 2.87
N GLU A 34 -6.69 11.06 2.40
CA GLU A 34 -6.28 11.04 1.01
C GLU A 34 -6.07 9.59 0.58
N ASP A 35 -6.75 9.19 -0.50
CA ASP A 35 -6.65 7.83 -1.04
C ASP A 35 -5.36 7.73 -1.87
N ALA A 36 -4.26 7.33 -1.23
CA ALA A 36 -2.96 7.19 -1.89
C ALA A 36 -2.30 5.84 -1.52
N TYR A 37 -2.28 4.90 -2.45
CA TYR A 37 -1.72 3.56 -2.27
C TYR A 37 -1.34 2.89 -3.59
N VAL A 38 -0.44 1.90 -3.51
CA VAL A 38 -0.13 0.98 -4.61
C VAL A 38 -0.64 -0.41 -4.26
N TYR A 39 -1.18 -1.12 -5.23
CA TYR A 39 -1.74 -2.46 -5.03
C TYR A 39 -1.41 -3.38 -6.19
N PHE A 40 -1.43 -4.69 -5.90
CA PHE A 40 -1.22 -5.72 -6.91
C PHE A 40 -2.23 -6.84 -6.68
N ASP A 41 -3.00 -7.17 -7.72
CA ASP A 41 -3.89 -8.32 -7.69
C ASP A 41 -3.06 -9.61 -7.80
N LYS A 42 -2.93 -10.32 -6.67
CA LYS A 42 -2.21 -11.59 -6.60
C LYS A 42 -3.00 -12.76 -7.24
N GLY A 43 -4.24 -12.53 -7.64
CA GLY A 43 -5.11 -13.51 -8.26
C GLY A 43 -5.84 -14.39 -7.24
N ALA A 44 -6.82 -15.15 -7.74
CA ALA A 44 -7.65 -16.01 -6.91
C ALA A 44 -6.83 -17.08 -6.17
N ALA A 45 -7.12 -17.25 -4.87
CA ALA A 45 -6.51 -18.27 -4.00
C ALA A 45 -4.97 -18.21 -3.87
N PHE A 46 -4.34 -17.07 -4.19
CA PHE A 46 -2.88 -16.91 -4.08
C PHE A 46 -2.36 -17.15 -2.65
N PHE A 47 -3.12 -16.74 -1.64
CA PHE A 47 -2.74 -16.86 -0.22
C PHE A 47 -3.07 -18.23 0.39
N GLY A 48 -3.17 -19.30 -0.41
CA GLY A 48 -3.48 -20.66 0.05
C GLY A 48 -2.38 -21.36 0.87
N GLY A 49 -1.32 -20.65 1.26
CA GLY A 49 -0.19 -21.19 2.01
C GLY A 49 0.55 -20.09 2.77
N ASN A 50 1.80 -20.38 3.18
CA ASN A 50 2.63 -19.39 3.86
C ASN A 50 3.02 -18.27 2.89
N PHE A 51 2.79 -17.03 3.32
CA PHE A 51 3.14 -15.83 2.58
C PHE A 51 4.01 -14.95 3.46
N VAL A 52 5.12 -14.46 2.90
CA VAL A 52 6.07 -13.58 3.58
C VAL A 52 6.22 -12.33 2.74
N ILE A 53 6.06 -11.16 3.36
CA ILE A 53 6.44 -9.87 2.80
C ILE A 53 7.63 -9.37 3.63
N GLU A 54 8.76 -9.14 2.95
CA GLU A 54 9.89 -8.41 3.50
C GLU A 54 9.72 -6.94 3.12
N PHE A 55 9.81 -6.04 4.11
CA PHE A 55 9.53 -4.62 3.92
C PHE A 55 10.49 -3.77 4.76
N ASP A 56 11.05 -2.73 4.13
CA ASP A 56 11.89 -1.73 4.78
C ASP A 56 11.19 -0.37 4.74
N LEU A 57 10.97 0.23 5.91
CA LEU A 57 10.37 1.56 6.07
C LEU A 57 11.42 2.61 6.39
N HIS A 58 11.52 3.64 5.56
CA HIS A 58 12.35 4.81 5.81
C HIS A 58 11.52 6.09 5.81
N THR A 59 11.18 6.59 6.99
CA THR A 59 10.43 7.84 7.17
C THR A 59 11.37 8.97 7.60
N ILE A 60 11.35 10.08 6.86
CA ILE A 60 12.19 11.27 7.14
C ILE A 60 11.46 12.27 8.05
N LEU A 61 10.13 12.38 7.89
CA LEU A 61 9.29 13.30 8.65
C LEU A 61 7.91 12.65 8.87
N SER A 62 7.34 12.89 10.04
CA SER A 62 5.95 12.57 10.40
C SER A 62 5.41 13.73 11.22
N GLU A 63 4.15 14.11 10.98
CA GLU A 63 3.47 15.16 11.74
C GLU A 63 2.48 14.55 12.76
N THR A 64 1.83 15.40 13.55
CA THR A 64 0.82 14.99 14.52
C THR A 64 -0.33 14.23 13.85
N ASP A 65 -0.77 13.13 14.45
CA ASP A 65 -1.85 12.25 13.96
C ASP A 65 -1.60 11.59 12.59
N ALA A 66 -0.35 11.56 12.13
CA ALA A 66 0.02 10.82 10.93
C ALA A 66 -0.23 9.31 11.10
N GLN A 67 -0.83 8.71 10.08
CA GLN A 67 -1.07 7.27 10.00
C GLN A 67 -0.49 6.76 8.70
N PHE A 68 0.23 5.65 8.79
CA PHE A 68 0.78 4.93 7.65
C PHE A 68 0.46 3.46 7.80
N VAL A 69 -0.10 2.88 6.75
CA VAL A 69 -0.38 1.45 6.67
C VAL A 69 0.55 0.85 5.64
N TRP A 70 1.39 -0.06 6.09
CA TRP A 70 2.44 -0.65 5.26
C TRP A 70 1.89 -1.72 4.30
N CYS A 71 0.88 -2.48 4.73
CA CYS A 71 0.14 -3.38 3.84
C CYS A 71 -1.28 -3.61 4.37
N ALA A 72 -2.15 -3.95 3.43
CA ALA A 72 -3.41 -4.59 3.69
C ALA A 72 -3.56 -5.77 2.71
N LEU A 73 -4.19 -6.85 3.18
CA LEU A 73 -4.65 -7.94 2.33
C LEU A 73 -6.17 -7.86 2.28
N ALA A 74 -6.73 -7.67 1.09
CA ALA A 74 -8.16 -7.47 0.92
C ALA A 74 -8.66 -8.15 -0.36
N ASN A 75 -9.92 -8.59 -0.34
CA ASN A 75 -10.62 -9.08 -1.52
C ASN A 75 -11.19 -7.94 -2.38
N VAL A 76 -11.34 -6.75 -1.79
CA VAL A 76 -11.79 -5.52 -2.45
C VAL A 76 -10.67 -4.51 -2.30
N VAL A 77 -10.27 -3.90 -3.42
CA VAL A 77 -9.21 -2.88 -3.44
C VAL A 77 -9.78 -1.56 -2.94
N ASP A 78 -9.20 -1.03 -1.87
CA ASP A 78 -9.59 0.25 -1.28
C ASP A 78 -8.43 0.81 -0.43
N ASP A 79 -8.55 2.06 0.03
CA ASP A 79 -7.65 2.66 1.00
C ASP A 79 -7.81 2.02 2.39
N PHE A 80 -6.94 2.37 3.34
CA PHE A 80 -7.04 1.82 4.70
C PHE A 80 -8.39 2.11 5.35
N ARG A 81 -8.93 3.32 5.19
CA ARG A 81 -10.16 3.73 5.87
C ARG A 81 -11.38 3.01 5.27
N GLY A 82 -11.41 2.84 3.97
CA GLY A 82 -12.42 2.08 3.25
C GLY A 82 -12.40 0.60 3.64
N ILE A 83 -11.22 -0.01 3.75
CA ILE A 83 -11.07 -1.39 4.25
C ILE A 83 -11.56 -1.53 5.70
N GLU A 84 -11.21 -0.58 6.59
CA GLU A 84 -11.64 -0.61 7.99
C GLU A 84 -13.17 -0.52 8.09
N THR A 85 -13.77 0.47 7.45
CA THR A 85 -15.22 0.71 7.53
C THR A 85 -16.06 -0.36 6.83
N THR A 86 -15.50 -1.07 5.85
CA THR A 86 -16.19 -2.16 5.12
C THR A 86 -16.12 -3.50 5.85
N ASN A 87 -15.13 -3.70 6.74
CA ASN A 87 -14.93 -4.96 7.47
C ASN A 87 -15.39 -4.91 8.95
N GLU A 88 -15.93 -3.79 9.42
CA GLU A 88 -16.63 -3.71 10.71
C GLU A 88 -18.05 -4.30 10.59
N ASP A 89 -18.14 -5.64 10.49
CA ASP A 89 -19.35 -6.44 10.79
C ASP A 89 -19.05 -7.44 11.93
#